data_AF-A0A4Y2RGT9-F1
#
_entry.id   AF-A0A4Y2RGT9-F1
#
_cell.length_a   1.000
_cell.length_b   1.000
_cell.length_c   1.000
_cell.angle_alpha   90.00
_cell.angle_beta   90.00
_cell.angle_gamma   90.00
#
_symmetry.space_group_name_H-M   'P 1'
#
loop_
_entity.id
_entity.type
_entity.pdbx_description
1 polymer ?
#
loop_
_entity_poly.entity_id
_entity_poly.type
_entity_poly.pdbx_seq_one_letter_code
_entity_poly.pdbx_strand_id
1 'polypeptide(L)'
;MSKKGISSKIARWALMLEEYDYVIEHRQGTRMRHVDALSRNPVCMIIQDSLTLQILKAQNSDENVKAIKDLLKIKNQHDDYIIKGDLLYKSMEGNDLLVVPEDMQMSLIKGAHEKEHFSVKRTEDH
;
A
#
# COMPACT_ATOMS: atom_id res chain seq x y z
N MET A 1 -22.27 27.86 1.48
CA MET A 1 -22.80 27.65 0.10
C MET A 1 -24.21 28.24 -0.03
N SER A 2 -24.51 28.93 -1.13
CA SER A 2 -25.91 29.33 -1.43
C SER A 2 -26.73 28.07 -1.72
N LYS A 3 -27.81 27.83 -0.96
CA LYS A 3 -28.65 26.62 -1.03
C LYS A 3 -29.40 26.44 -2.37
N LYS A 4 -29.43 27.46 -3.23
CA LYS A 4 -30.05 27.38 -4.56
C LYS A 4 -29.06 26.76 -5.57
N GLY A 5 -29.12 25.44 -5.75
CA GLY A 5 -28.51 24.79 -6.92
C GLY A 5 -27.57 23.61 -6.66
N ILE A 6 -27.57 23.02 -5.46
CA ILE A 6 -26.79 21.79 -5.24
C ILE A 6 -27.48 20.65 -6.00
N SER A 7 -26.81 20.12 -7.02
CA SER A 7 -27.32 18.95 -7.76
C SER A 7 -27.43 17.74 -6.83
N SER A 8 -28.41 16.87 -7.07
CA SER A 8 -28.60 15.64 -6.29
C SER A 8 -27.35 14.75 -6.27
N LYS A 9 -26.51 14.82 -7.31
CA LYS A 9 -25.23 14.09 -7.42
C LYS A 9 -24.20 14.55 -6.38
N ILE A 10 -24.25 15.81 -5.96
CA ILE A 10 -23.24 16.42 -5.08
C ILE A 10 -23.79 16.62 -3.65
N ALA A 11 -25.12 16.57 -3.46
CA ALA A 11 -25.76 16.78 -2.17
C ALA A 11 -25.21 15.91 -1.03
N ARG A 12 -24.95 14.62 -1.29
CA ARG A 12 -24.35 13.72 -0.30
C ARG A 12 -22.97 14.19 0.15
N TRP A 13 -22.15 14.65 -0.78
CA TRP A 13 -20.80 15.13 -0.51
C TRP A 13 -20.80 16.53 0.11
N ALA A 14 -21.80 17.36 -0.19
CA ALA A 14 -21.93 18.70 0.37
C ALA A 14 -22.03 18.69 1.91
N LEU A 15 -22.75 17.72 2.47
CA LEU A 15 -22.84 17.53 3.93
C LEU A 15 -21.49 17.15 4.54
N MET A 16 -20.76 16.23 3.90
CA MET A 16 -19.43 15.82 4.35
C MET A 16 -18.41 16.97 4.25
N LEU A 17 -18.47 17.76 3.18
CA LEU A 17 -17.57 18.88 2.97
C LEU A 17 -17.85 20.06 3.92
N GLU A 18 -19.05 20.15 4.50
CA GLU A 18 -19.42 21.20 5.46
C GLU A 18 -18.57 21.17 6.74
N GLU A 19 -17.95 20.02 7.05
CA GLU A 19 -17.04 19.88 8.19
C GLU A 19 -15.67 20.55 7.99
N TYR A 20 -15.38 21.01 6.77
CA TYR A 20 -14.08 21.57 6.40
C TYR A 20 -14.19 23.08 6.11
N ASP A 21 -13.15 23.83 6.45
CA ASP A 21 -12.97 25.21 5.99
C ASP A 21 -12.26 25.20 4.63
N TYR A 22 -13.00 25.44 3.55
CA TYR A 22 -12.48 25.40 2.18
C TYR A 22 -13.07 26.48 1.27
N VAL A 23 -12.30 26.81 0.23
CA VAL A 23 -12.72 27.73 -0.84
C VAL A 23 -12.76 26.95 -2.16
N ILE A 24 -13.83 27.14 -2.93
CA ILE A 24 -13.98 26.53 -4.26
C ILE A 24 -13.31 27.43 -5.29
N GLU A 25 -12.29 26.92 -5.96
CA GLU A 25 -11.57 27.63 -7.03
C GLU A 25 -11.54 26.80 -8.32
N HIS A 26 -11.80 27.44 -9.46
CA HIS A 26 -11.52 26.83 -10.76
C HIS A 26 -10.02 26.87 -11.05
N ARG A 27 -9.42 25.73 -11.37
CA ARG A 27 -8.01 25.60 -11.75
C ARG A 27 -7.89 25.01 -13.15
N GLN A 28 -7.10 25.66 -14.01
CA GLN A 28 -6.82 25.16 -15.35
C GLN A 28 -6.03 23.85 -15.29
N GLY A 29 -6.27 22.93 -16.23
CA GLY A 29 -5.60 21.62 -16.28
C GLY A 29 -4.07 21.69 -16.33
N THR A 30 -3.51 22.73 -16.95
CA THR A 30 -2.05 23.00 -16.97
C THR A 30 -1.45 23.18 -15.57
N ARG A 31 -2.23 23.68 -14.61
CA ARG A 31 -1.88 23.84 -13.19
C ARG A 31 -2.16 22.59 -12.35
N MET A 32 -2.83 21.59 -12.92
CA MET A 32 -3.22 20.34 -12.25
C MET A 32 -2.54 19.10 -12.85
N ARG A 33 -1.46 19.27 -13.63
CA ARG A 33 -0.73 18.15 -14.27
C ARG A 33 -0.29 17.05 -13.30
N HIS A 34 0.03 17.40 -12.06
CA HIS A 34 0.37 16.43 -11.02
C HIS A 34 -0.84 15.57 -10.61
N VAL A 35 -2.00 16.19 -10.38
CA VAL A 35 -3.27 15.48 -10.08
C VAL A 35 -3.65 14.58 -11.26
N ASP A 36 -3.57 15.12 -12.46
CA ASP A 36 -3.90 14.44 -13.71
C ASP A 36 -3.01 13.19 -13.94
N ALA A 37 -1.69 13.32 -13.74
CA ALA A 37 -0.76 12.19 -13.80
C ALA A 37 -1.07 11.11 -12.76
N LEU A 38 -1.34 11.49 -11.50
CA LEU A 38 -1.67 10.56 -10.43
C LEU A 38 -3.01 9.85 -10.67
N SER A 39 -4.03 10.58 -11.12
CA SER A 39 -5.35 10.01 -11.42
C SER A 39 -5.32 8.98 -12.56
N ARG A 40 -4.40 9.14 -13.52
CA ARG A 40 -4.24 8.22 -14.66
C ARG A 40 -3.32 7.04 -14.35
N ASN A 41 -2.53 7.12 -13.30
CA ASN A 41 -1.60 6.06 -12.90
C ASN A 41 -1.87 5.58 -11.45
N PRO A 42 -3.06 5.00 -11.17
CA PRO A 42 -3.46 4.62 -9.81
C PRO A 42 -2.53 3.58 -9.18
N VAL A 43 -1.85 2.77 -9.99
CA VAL A 43 -0.92 1.72 -9.55
C VAL A 43 0.31 2.32 -8.83
N CYS A 44 0.76 3.53 -9.19
CA CYS A 44 1.92 4.15 -8.56
C CYS A 44 1.65 4.60 -7.11
N MET A 45 0.39 4.91 -6.76
CA MET A 45 -0.01 5.20 -5.39
C MET A 45 -0.22 3.94 -4.54
N ILE A 46 -0.59 2.81 -5.16
CA ILE A 46 -0.77 1.53 -4.47
C ILE A 46 0.59 0.97 -3.99
N ILE A 47 1.69 1.29 -4.68
CA ILE A 47 3.01 0.72 -4.35
C ILE A 47 3.58 1.28 -3.02
N GLN A 48 3.12 2.43 -2.55
CA GLN A 48 3.43 2.95 -1.21
C GLN A 48 2.22 2.89 -0.29
N ASP A 49 1.59 1.72 -0.20
CA ASP A 49 0.69 1.44 0.91
C ASP A 49 1.46 1.66 2.23
N SER A 50 0.81 2.19 3.27
CA SER A 50 1.44 2.39 4.59
C SER A 50 2.06 1.09 5.10
N LEU A 51 1.49 -0.05 4.70
CA LEU A 51 1.96 -1.38 5.02
C LEU A 51 3.26 -1.74 4.29
N THR A 52 3.39 -1.46 2.99
CA THR A 52 4.62 -1.79 2.24
C THR A 52 5.81 -0.97 2.75
N LEU A 53 5.58 0.29 3.15
CA LEU A 53 6.60 1.12 3.78
C LEU A 53 6.99 0.61 5.18
N GLN A 54 6.04 0.13 5.97
CA GLN A 54 6.33 -0.49 7.27
C GLN A 54 7.14 -1.77 7.11
N ILE A 55 6.74 -2.64 6.18
CA ILE A 55 7.48 -3.87 5.86
C ILE A 55 8.88 -3.54 5.34
N LEU A 56 9.04 -2.55 4.47
CA LEU A 56 10.36 -2.13 4.00
C LEU A 56 11.26 -1.70 5.17
N LYS A 57 10.74 -0.91 6.11
CA LYS A 57 11.47 -0.49 7.31
C LYS A 57 11.84 -1.66 8.21
N ALA A 58 10.91 -2.58 8.44
CA ALA A 58 11.15 -3.78 9.24
C ALA A 58 12.18 -4.71 8.57
N GLN A 59 12.10 -4.93 7.26
CA GLN A 59 13.09 -5.72 6.51
C GLN A 59 14.49 -5.10 6.59
N ASN A 60 14.57 -3.77 6.61
CA ASN A 60 15.82 -3.04 6.76
C ASN A 60 16.26 -2.89 8.23
N SER A 61 15.52 -3.45 9.19
CA SER A 61 15.87 -3.48 10.61
C SER A 61 16.19 -4.90 11.07
N ASP A 62 15.59 -5.90 10.45
CA ASP A 62 15.85 -7.33 10.66
C ASP A 62 17.21 -7.76 10.09
N GLU A 63 18.10 -8.23 10.96
CA GLU A 63 19.48 -8.63 10.61
C GLU A 63 19.52 -9.87 9.69
N ASN A 64 18.59 -10.82 9.84
CA ASN A 64 18.55 -12.00 8.98
C ASN A 64 18.12 -11.62 7.56
N VAL A 65 17.08 -10.77 7.46
CA VAL A 65 16.58 -10.29 6.17
C VAL A 65 17.62 -9.41 5.47
N LYS A 66 18.34 -8.56 6.21
CA LYS A 66 19.48 -7.79 5.67
C LYS A 66 20.57 -8.71 5.11
N ALA A 67 20.96 -9.75 5.86
CA ALA A 67 21.98 -10.69 5.41
C ALA A 67 21.58 -11.35 4.07
N ILE A 68 20.30 -11.72 3.91
CA ILE A 68 19.78 -12.25 2.64
C ILE A 68 19.86 -11.19 1.52
N LYS A 69 19.42 -9.96 1.78
CA LYS A 69 19.50 -8.85 0.80
C LYS A 69 20.94 -8.57 0.36
N ASP A 70 21.90 -8.61 1.28
CA ASP A 70 23.30 -8.33 0.95
C ASP A 70 23.96 -9.49 0.23
N LEU A 71 23.62 -10.74 0.57
CA LEU A 71 24.04 -11.92 -0.19
C LEU A 71 23.54 -11.86 -1.65
N LEU A 72 22.28 -11.44 -1.88
CA LEU A 72 21.71 -11.28 -3.22
C LEU A 72 22.43 -10.22 -4.07
N LYS A 73 22.97 -9.16 -3.45
CA LYS A 73 23.76 -8.14 -4.16
C LYS A 73 25.14 -8.64 -4.58
N ILE A 74 25.74 -9.54 -3.80
CA ILE A 74 27.11 -10.03 -4.00
C ILE A 74 27.13 -11.21 -4.97
N LYS A 75 26.22 -12.17 -4.76
CA LYS A 75 26.05 -13.34 -5.62
C LYS A 75 24.73 -13.15 -6.32
N ASN A 76 24.78 -12.85 -7.62
CA ASN A 76 23.64 -12.55 -8.49
C ASN A 76 22.62 -13.72 -8.65
N GLN A 77 22.67 -14.71 -7.76
CA GLN A 77 21.83 -15.89 -7.66
C GLN A 77 21.99 -16.50 -6.27
N HIS A 78 20.92 -16.54 -5.47
CA HIS A 78 20.72 -17.58 -4.45
C HIS A 78 19.24 -17.72 -4.08
N ASP A 79 18.77 -18.97 -4.10
CA ASP A 79 17.69 -19.54 -3.29
C ASP A 79 16.30 -18.90 -3.35
N ASP A 80 15.72 -18.80 -4.55
CA ASP A 80 14.32 -18.41 -4.71
C ASP A 80 14.00 -17.00 -4.19
N TYR A 81 14.98 -16.17 -3.84
CA TYR A 81 14.73 -14.80 -3.37
C TYR A 81 14.99 -13.76 -4.46
N ILE A 82 14.14 -12.74 -4.54
CA ILE A 82 14.25 -11.64 -5.50
C ILE A 82 13.96 -10.30 -4.82
N ILE A 83 14.53 -9.22 -5.35
CA ILE A 83 14.27 -7.85 -4.87
C ILE A 83 13.44 -7.11 -5.92
N LYS A 84 12.30 -6.54 -5.50
CA LYS A 84 11.46 -5.66 -6.33
C LYS A 84 11.24 -4.35 -5.59
N GLY A 85 11.70 -3.22 -6.15
CA GLY A 85 11.51 -1.90 -5.53
C GLY A 85 11.99 -1.84 -4.07
N ASP A 86 13.15 -2.43 -3.79
CA ASP A 86 13.80 -2.57 -2.47
C ASP A 86 13.16 -3.52 -1.45
N LEU A 87 12.01 -4.11 -1.78
CA LEU A 87 11.38 -5.17 -0.98
C LEU A 87 11.92 -6.55 -1.37
N LEU A 88 12.17 -7.38 -0.36
CA LEU A 88 12.55 -8.78 -0.53
C LEU A 88 11.31 -9.65 -0.72
N TYR A 89 11.34 -10.50 -1.75
CA TYR A 89 10.33 -11.52 -2.06
C TYR A 89 10.98 -12.89 -2.14
N LYS A 90 10.16 -13.93 -1.91
CA LYS A 90 10.49 -15.33 -2.16
C LYS A 90 9.58 -15.89 -3.25
N SER A 91 10.18 -16.35 -4.34
CA SER A 91 9.54 -17.02 -5.47
C SER A 91 9.23 -18.47 -5.12
N MET A 92 7.96 -18.80 -4.90
CA MET A 92 7.49 -20.17 -4.66
C MET A 92 6.43 -20.54 -5.69
N GLU A 93 6.61 -21.66 -6.38
CA GLU A 93 5.63 -22.21 -7.34
C GLU A 93 5.12 -21.20 -8.39
N GLY A 94 5.99 -20.27 -8.81
CA GLY A 94 5.66 -19.22 -9.79
C GLY A 94 5.02 -17.95 -9.20
N ASN A 95 4.84 -17.89 -7.88
CA ASN A 95 4.35 -16.73 -7.16
C ASN A 95 5.47 -16.05 -6.36
N ASP A 96 5.51 -14.73 -6.39
CA ASP A 96 6.46 -13.94 -5.60
C ASP A 96 5.81 -13.47 -4.30
N LEU A 97 6.15 -14.13 -3.19
CA LEU A 97 5.61 -13.85 -1.87
C LEU A 97 6.45 -12.81 -1.14
N LEU A 98 5.80 -11.79 -0.58
CA LEU A 98 6.48 -10.74 0.17
C LEU A 98 7.04 -11.32 1.48
N VAL A 99 8.34 -11.13 1.73
CA VAL A 99 8.96 -11.60 2.98
C VAL A 99 8.59 -10.66 4.11
N VAL A 100 7.79 -11.15 5.07
CA VAL A 100 7.41 -10.39 6.26
C VAL A 100 8.37 -10.73 7.41
N PRO A 101 9.10 -9.74 7.97
CA PRO A 101 9.95 -9.93 9.15
C PRO A 101 9.18 -10.45 10.37
N GLU A 102 9.87 -11.20 11.24
CA GLU A 102 9.25 -11.96 12.34
C GLU A 102 8.43 -11.07 13.30
N ASP A 103 8.92 -9.86 13.57
CA ASP A 103 8.28 -8.87 14.44
C ASP A 103 6.92 -8.37 13.92
N MET A 104 6.71 -8.38 12.60
CA MET A 104 5.47 -7.93 11.97
C MET A 104 4.45 -9.05 11.74
N GLN A 105 4.89 -10.32 11.70
CA GLN A 105 4.04 -11.46 11.33
C GLN A 105 2.79 -11.55 12.22
N MET A 106 2.96 -11.50 13.54
CA MET A 106 1.84 -11.62 14.49
C MET A 106 0.82 -10.49 14.34
N SER A 107 1.28 -9.26 14.12
CA SER A 107 0.38 -8.11 13.93
C SER A 107 -0.44 -8.26 12.64
N LEU A 108 0.18 -8.76 11.57
CA LEU A 108 -0.49 -8.92 10.28
C LEU A 108 -1.48 -10.08 10.28
N ILE A 109 -1.10 -11.23 10.84
CA ILE A 109 -1.97 -12.39 10.99
C ILE A 109 -3.20 -12.03 11.83
N LYS A 110 -2.99 -11.33 12.95
CA LYS A 110 -4.09 -10.87 13.82
C LYS A 110 -5.01 -9.90 13.07
N GLY A 111 -4.46 -8.93 12.35
CA GLY A 111 -5.24 -7.99 11.56
C GLY A 111 -6.11 -8.66 10.49
N ALA A 112 -5.57 -9.67 9.79
CA ALA A 112 -6.33 -10.47 8.83
C ALA A 112 -7.45 -11.28 9.51
N HIS A 113 -7.13 -11.95 10.62
CA HIS A 113 -8.09 -12.74 11.38
C HIS A 113 -9.25 -11.89 11.95
N GLU A 114 -8.96 -10.70 12.49
CA GLU A 114 -9.97 -9.83 13.08
C GLU A 114 -10.89 -9.18 12.03
N LYS A 115 -10.38 -8.93 10.82
CA LYS A 115 -11.16 -8.28 9.75
C LYS A 115 -12.30 -9.15 9.23
N GLU A 116 -12.10 -10.46 9.18
CA GLU A 116 -13.07 -11.40 8.58
C GLU A 116 -13.49 -12.55 9.50
N HIS A 117 -12.98 -12.61 10.73
CA HIS A 117 -13.25 -13.65 11.73
C HIS A 117 -13.05 -15.09 11.18
N PHE A 118 -12.05 -15.26 10.32
CA PHE A 118 -11.81 -16.55 9.68
C PHE A 118 -11.20 -17.57 10.64
N SER A 119 -11.66 -18.82 10.56
CA SER A 119 -10.97 -19.95 11.20
C SER A 119 -9.57 -20.12 10.58
N VAL A 120 -8.61 -20.64 11.35
CA VAL A 120 -7.16 -20.72 11.02
C VAL A 120 -6.87 -21.10 9.56
N LYS A 121 -7.53 -22.13 9.03
CA LYS A 121 -7.35 -22.58 7.62
C LYS A 121 -7.72 -21.52 6.58
N ARG A 122 -8.76 -20.74 6.83
CA ARG A 122 -9.22 -19.71 5.87
C ARG A 122 -8.38 -18.44 5.93
N THR A 123 -7.59 -18.24 6.99
CA THR A 123 -6.62 -17.14 7.10
C THR A 123 -5.35 -17.42 6.30
N GLU A 124 -5.03 -18.68 6.00
CA GLU A 124 -3.88 -19.06 5.16
C GLU A 124 -4.16 -18.82 3.67
N ASP A 125 -5.41 -19.04 3.25
CA ASP A 125 -5.84 -18.91 1.84
C ASP A 125 -6.09 -17.46 1.38
N HIS A 126 -5.93 -16.45 2.26
CA HIS A 126 -6.26 -15.03 2.01
C HIS A 126 -5.09 -14.09 2.29
#